data_AF-A0A7Y3HP04-F1
#
_entry.id   AF-A0A7Y3HP04-F1
#
_cell.length_a   1.000
_cell.length_b   1.000
_cell.length_c   1.000
_cell.angle_alpha   90.00
_cell.angle_beta   90.00
_cell.angle_gamma   90.00
#
_symmetry.space_group_name_H-M   'P 1'
#
loop_
_entity.id
_entity.type
_entity.pdbx_description
1 polymer ?
#
loop_
_entity_poly.entity_id
_entity_poly.type
_entity_poly.pdbx_seq_one_letter_code
_entity_poly.pdbx_strand_id
1 'polypeptide(L)' 'MESKLVYKNLDELPVVAEKILNFANGCKVFAFYGELGTGKTTIIKAICEYLHVTDQTSSPSFNILHE' A
#
# COMPACT_ATOMS: atom_id res chain seq x y z
N MET A 1 -15.14 -8.24 8.84
CA MET A 1 -14.91 -7.18 9.85
C MET A 1 -14.26 -6.03 9.10
N GLU A 2 -14.97 -4.91 8.96
CA GLU A 2 -14.49 -3.75 8.20
C GLU A 2 -13.75 -2.81 9.16
N SER A 3 -12.56 -2.36 8.77
CA SER A 3 -11.73 -1.46 9.58
C SER A 3 -11.42 -0.20 8.78
N LYS A 4 -11.61 0.97 9.40
CA LYS A 4 -11.41 2.28 8.75
C LYS A 4 -10.18 2.96 9.31
N LEU A 5 -9.29 3.38 8.43
CA LEU A 5 -8.08 4.12 8.76
C LEU A 5 -8.09 5.46 8.00
N VAL A 6 -7.79 6.55 8.71
CA VAL A 6 -7.73 7.91 8.15
C VAL A 6 -6.43 8.56 8.62
N TYR A 7 -5.76 9.26 7.71
CA TYR A 7 -4.54 10.03 7.95
C TYR A 7 -4.67 11.40 7.28
N LYS A 8 -3.97 12.43 7.77
CA LYS A 8 -4.13 13.81 7.30
C LYS A 8 -2.99 14.30 6.41
N ASN A 9 -1.81 13.74 6.57
CA ASN A 9 -0.61 14.14 5.82
C ASN A 9 0.29 12.93 5.51
N LEU A 10 1.32 13.17 4.69
CA LEU A 10 2.22 12.10 4.22
C LEU A 10 3.18 11.61 5.32
N ASP A 11 3.41 12.40 6.37
CA ASP A 11 4.31 12.02 7.47
C ASP A 11 3.73 10.86 8.32
N GLU A 12 2.41 10.66 8.24
CA GLU A 12 1.71 9.55 8.91
C GLU A 12 1.80 8.22 8.14
N LEU A 13 2.30 8.22 6.88
CA LEU A 13 2.36 7.04 6.03
C LEU A 13 3.07 5.83 6.65
N PRO A 14 4.21 5.98 7.39
CA PRO A 14 4.86 4.85 8.04
C PRO A 14 3.95 4.14 9.07
N VAL A 15 3.20 4.92 9.86
CA VAL A 15 2.26 4.40 10.86
C VAL A 15 1.04 3.75 10.19
N VAL A 16 0.61 4.32 9.06
CA VAL A 16 -0.48 3.75 8.26
C VAL A 16 -0.08 2.39 7.68
N ALA A 17 1.14 2.29 7.12
CA ALA A 17 1.69 1.04 6.60
C ALA A 17 1.77 -0.04 7.68
N GLU A 18 2.30 0.29 8.86
CA GLU A 18 2.35 -0.61 10.02
C GLU A 18 0.96 -1.14 10.37
N LYS A 19 -0.04 -0.25 10.49
CA LYS A 19 -1.42 -0.64 10.84
C LYS A 19 -2.05 -1.55 9.80
N ILE A 20 -1.79 -1.32 8.51
CA ILE A 20 -2.28 -2.20 7.43
C ILE A 20 -1.67 -3.59 7.56
N LEU A 21 -0.36 -3.70 7.80
CA LEU A 21 0.33 -4.98 7.93
C LEU A 21 -0.09 -5.75 9.19
N ASN A 22 -0.26 -5.05 10.31
CA ASN A 22 -0.77 -5.64 11.55
C ASN A 22 -2.21 -6.15 11.37
N PHE A 23 -3.06 -5.38 10.68
CA PHE A 23 -4.42 -5.81 10.35
C PHE A 23 -4.44 -7.03 9.42
N ALA A 24 -3.51 -7.10 8.47
CA ALA A 24 -3.40 -8.22 7.53
C ALA A 24 -3.05 -9.55 8.20
N ASN A 25 -2.45 -9.51 9.41
CA ASN A 25 -2.15 -10.66 10.25
C ASN A 25 -1.46 -11.81 9.47
N GLY A 26 -0.43 -11.47 8.70
CA GLY A 26 0.33 -12.43 7.89
C GLY A 26 -0.25 -12.75 6.51
N CYS A 27 -1.39 -12.16 6.12
CA CYS A 27 -1.86 -12.20 4.74
C CYS A 27 -0.85 -11.46 3.83
N LYS A 28 -0.40 -12.13 2.76
CA LYS A 28 0.64 -11.61 1.86
C LYS A 28 0.09 -10.99 0.58
N VAL A 29 -1.20 -11.18 0.29
CA VAL A 29 -1.84 -10.72 -0.94
C VAL A 29 -2.85 -9.64 -0.60
N PHE A 30 -2.67 -8.46 -1.20
CA PHE A 30 -3.52 -7.29 -1.00
C PHE A 30 -4.10 -6.84 -2.34
N ALA A 31 -5.37 -6.43 -2.32
CA ALA A 31 -6.02 -5.78 -3.45
C ALA A 31 -6.39 -4.35 -3.07
N PHE A 32 -5.86 -3.35 -3.80
CA PHE A 32 -6.11 -1.94 -3.56
C PHE A 32 -7.09 -1.39 -4.60
N TYR A 33 -8.26 -0.93 -4.15
CA TYR A 33 -9.32 -0.39 -5.01
C TYR A 33 -9.45 1.13 -4.86
N GLY A 34 -9.79 1.80 -5.95
CA GLY A 34 -10.02 3.25 -6.00
C GLY A 34 -9.65 3.84 -7.35
N GLU A 35 -10.17 5.04 -7.64
CA GLU A 35 -9.93 5.74 -8.91
C GLU A 35 -8.48 6.21 -9.08
N LEU A 36 -8.11 6.60 -10.30
CA LEU A 36 -6.80 7.20 -10.55
C LEU A 36 -6.63 8.49 -9.72
N GLY A 37 -5.43 8.70 -9.16
CA GLY A 37 -5.15 9.90 -8.35
C GLY A 37 -5.60 9.82 -6.89
N THR A 38 -6.28 8.75 -6.44
CA THR A 38 -6.69 8.60 -5.03
C THR A 38 -5.56 8.26 -4.06
N GLY A 39 -4.32 8.09 -4.54
CA GLY A 39 -3.15 7.82 -3.69
C GLY A 39 -2.83 6.34 -3.43
N LYS A 40 -3.45 5.40 -4.15
CA LYS A 40 -3.16 3.95 -4.02
C LYS A 40 -1.66 3.63 -4.10
N THR A 41 -0.98 4.10 -5.14
CA THR A 41 0.46 3.87 -5.33
C THR A 41 1.29 4.47 -4.20
N THR A 42 0.85 5.58 -3.61
CA THR A 42 1.51 6.20 -2.45
C THR A 42 1.47 5.29 -1.24
N ILE A 43 0.32 4.69 -0.94
CA ILE A 43 0.17 3.71 0.15
C ILE A 43 1.01 2.46 -0.11
N ILE A 44 0.98 1.93 -1.34
CA ILE A 44 1.77 0.75 -1.71
C ILE A 44 3.27 1.01 -1.47
N LYS A 45 3.78 2.17 -1.89
CA LYS A 45 5.17 2.57 -1.64
C LYS A 45 5.51 2.63 -0.16
N ALA A 46 4.65 3.26 0.66
CA ALA A 46 4.85 3.34 2.10
C ALA A 46 4.92 1.97 2.77
N ILE A 47 4.09 1.01 2.33
CA ILE A 47 4.14 -0.38 2.81
C ILE A 47 5.46 -1.05 2.44
N CYS A 48 5.92 -0.89 1.19
CA CYS A 48 7.18 -1.45 0.75
C CYS A 48 8.39 -0.85 1.48
N GLU A 49 8.40 0.47 1.69
CA GLU A 49 9.42 1.15 2.49
C GLU A 49 9.43 0.67 3.94
N TYR A 50 8.26 0.49 4.56
CA TYR A 50 8.11 -0.06 5.91
C TYR A 50 8.65 -1.50 6.01
N LEU A 51 8.48 -2.30 4.96
CA LEU A 51 9.02 -3.66 4.86
C LEU A 51 10.51 -3.69 4.46
N HIS A 52 11.17 -2.54 4.38
CA HIS A 52 12.56 -2.38 3.96
C HIS A 52 12.87 -2.99 2.58
N VAL A 53 11.91 -2.93 1.65
CA VAL A 53 12.14 -3.34 0.26
C VAL A 53 13.16 -2.39 -0.38
N THR A 54 14.30 -2.93 -0.79
CA THR A 54 15.41 -2.16 -1.36
C THR A 54 15.29 -1.91 -2.86
N ASP A 55 14.44 -2.67 -3.54
CA ASP A 55 14.18 -2.48 -4.96
C ASP A 55 13.24 -1.31 -5.19
N GLN A 56 13.51 -0.50 -6.22
CA GLN A 56 12.58 0.56 -6.61
C GLN A 56 11.25 -0.08 -7.00
N THR A 57 10.22 0.14 -6.16
CA THR A 57 8.83 -0.22 -6.47
C THR A 57 8.33 0.72 -7.56
N SER A 58 8.71 0.43 -8.80
CA SER A 58 8.12 1.05 -9.97
C SER A 58 6.73 0.45 -10.12
N SER A 59 5.70 1.30 -10.11
CA SER A 59 4.36 0.90 -10.52
C SER A 59 4.47 0.38 -11.95
N PRO A 60 4.20 -0.91 -12.24
CA PRO A 60 4.06 -1.34 -13.61
C PRO A 60 2.71 -0.81 -14.08
N SER A 61 2.65 0.49 -14.39
CA SER A 61 1.41 1.17 -14.77
C SER A 61 0.80 0.63 -16.07
N PHE A 62 1.46 -0.33 -16.73
CA PHE A 62 1.04 -0.87 -18.02
C PHE A 62 1.40 -2.35 -18.26
N ASN A 63 1.64 -3.15 -17.22
CA ASN A 63 1.64 -4.62 -17.41
C ASN A 63 0.38 -5.19 -16.78
N ILE A 64 -0.73 -5.09 -17.53
CA ILE A 64 -1.74 -6.14 -17.46
C ILE A 64 -0.98 -7.41 -17.87
N LEU A 65 -0.53 -8.18 -16.89
CA LEU A 65 -0.03 -9.54 -17.14
C LEU A 65 -1.24 -10.34 -17.64
N HIS A 66 -1.36 -10.43 -18.96
CA HIS A 66 -2.10 -11.52 -19.58
C HIS A 66 -1.20 -12.75 -19.46
N GLU A 67 -1.65 -13.73 -18.68
CA GLU A 67 -1.22 -15.11 -18.87
C GLU A 67 -2.05 -15.72 -20.00
#